data_AF-A0A6G0J3T2-F1
#
_entry.id   AF-A0A6G0J3T2-F1
#
_cell.length_a   1.000
_cell.length_b   1.000
_cell.length_c   1.000
_cell.angle_alpha   90.00
_cell.angle_beta   90.00
_cell.angle_gamma   90.00
#
_symmetry.space_group_name_H-M   'P 1'
#
loop_
_entity.id
_entity.type
_entity.pdbx_description
1 polymer ?
#
loop_
_entity_poly.entity_id
_entity_poly.type
_entity_poly.pdbx_seq_one_letter_code
_entity_poly.pdbx_strand_id
1 'polypeptide(L)'
;MYPFMSVQVNHYTQGTQLKLVSDQIFCNTARLLSWSAHNWLPQEPAGFISHLQPSQFLLRPAELSMARVLSLFRLQPFLAVASKRKLSMDSRARGVFAAAVEAVQSDTVVRQSIERKEDCVIIDGHKFTLKHNLHLVGFGKAVLGMAAEAERIVGDHLVKGIISVPHGIQQTMKQHGKDHLLLKENSRIKVMEGAKHNLPDADAEKAAEGIKQLASELTEKDLLLVLISGGGSALLPAPIPPISLQEKLDVTRKLAGAGATIQELNTVRRALSSLKGGGLAHCAHPAQVIALILSDVIGDPLDLIASGPTVQSDIWPEEVLSVLERYKLLNSLPSSVKDVLERPNTQGQKDESKTSGHVLNAVIGSNSIALKCAGRRARELGFRPVVLAPGVCGDVRSVSRLYGLLARFACSPEEPPPEIAAEVLRLGPEVGVESWDLCRTMKVLEDGRTEGWGATCLLAGGEPTVELTGMGRGGRNQELALRVGQELRGLELPPKGPVFLSGGTDGQDGPTEAAGAITDAGLCEEAYAQGLDVDSFLSNNDSYTFFSRLSAGQRLLVPGLTCTNVMDVHMLLIPPIPIKIR
;
A
#
# COMPACT_ATOMS: atom_id res chain seq x y z
N MET A 1 54.82 35.14 32.29
CA MET A 1 53.82 35.29 33.37
C MET A 1 53.13 33.93 33.55
N TYR A 2 53.49 33.22 34.63
CA TYR A 2 52.72 32.09 35.20
C TYR A 2 51.41 32.61 35.85
N PRO A 3 50.47 31.77 36.35
CA PRO A 3 50.29 30.29 36.26
C PRO A 3 48.84 29.86 35.85
N PHE A 4 48.62 28.66 35.32
CA PHE A 4 48.08 27.45 36.01
C PHE A 4 46.91 27.66 36.99
N MET A 5 45.73 27.09 36.67
CA MET A 5 44.96 26.31 37.64
C MET A 5 44.04 25.29 36.95
N SER A 6 44.10 24.08 37.48
CA SER A 6 43.50 22.84 37.03
C SER A 6 42.36 22.41 37.97
N VAL A 7 41.54 21.46 37.48
CA VAL A 7 40.68 20.49 38.20
C VAL A 7 39.31 21.01 38.71
N GLN A 8 38.20 20.50 38.16
CA GLN A 8 37.43 19.39 38.75
C GLN A 8 36.17 19.06 37.95
N VAL A 9 36.04 17.78 37.61
CA VAL A 9 34.79 17.11 37.26
C VAL A 9 33.95 17.02 38.54
N ASN A 10 32.68 17.39 38.46
CA ASN A 10 31.65 16.85 39.34
C ASN A 10 30.30 16.79 38.60
N HIS A 11 29.74 15.58 38.60
CA HIS A 11 28.36 15.28 38.23
C HIS A 11 27.37 16.12 39.06
N TYR A 12 26.34 16.67 38.43
CA TYR A 12 24.96 16.61 38.92
C TYR A 12 23.97 16.89 37.76
N THR A 13 22.78 16.36 37.97
CA THR A 13 21.64 16.05 37.11
C THR A 13 20.84 17.21 36.49
N GLN A 14 20.14 16.85 35.40
CA GLN A 14 18.87 17.39 34.88
C GLN A 14 18.84 18.82 34.30
N GLY A 15 18.26 18.92 33.10
CA GLY A 15 17.67 20.18 32.62
C GLY A 15 17.76 20.41 31.11
N THR A 16 16.87 19.76 30.36
CA THR A 16 16.00 20.35 29.31
C THR A 16 16.61 21.14 28.13
N GLN A 17 16.00 20.88 26.95
CA GLN A 17 15.98 21.66 25.70
C GLN A 17 17.07 21.33 24.66
N LEU A 18 16.79 21.10 23.37
CA LEU A 18 15.63 21.42 22.54
C LEU A 18 15.44 20.37 21.41
N LYS A 19 14.30 19.68 21.43
CA LYS A 19 13.57 19.20 20.24
C LYS A 19 12.94 20.43 19.59
N LEU A 20 13.03 20.56 18.26
CA LEU A 20 12.06 21.30 17.42
C LEU A 20 12.45 21.15 15.94
N VAL A 21 12.11 20.01 15.32
CA VAL A 21 11.84 19.89 13.86
C VAL A 21 10.93 18.65 13.67
N SER A 22 9.63 18.74 13.92
CA SER A 22 8.69 17.66 13.53
C SER A 22 7.21 18.05 13.37
N ASP A 23 6.83 19.32 13.28
CA ASP A 23 5.41 19.71 13.43
C ASP A 23 4.79 20.39 12.19
N GLN A 24 5.36 20.21 10.99
CA GLN A 24 4.80 20.78 9.75
C GLN A 24 4.29 19.78 8.71
N ILE A 25 4.37 18.46 8.97
CA ILE A 25 4.05 17.42 7.98
C ILE A 25 2.61 16.85 8.09
N PHE A 26 1.87 17.09 9.19
CA PHE A 26 0.69 16.26 9.49
C PHE A 26 -0.69 16.96 9.55
N CYS A 27 -0.79 18.25 9.22
CA CYS A 27 -2.07 18.99 9.36
C CYS A 27 -3.08 18.89 8.20
N ASN A 28 -2.82 18.17 7.09
CA ASN A 28 -3.73 18.17 5.93
C ASN A 28 -4.52 16.87 5.67
N THR A 29 -4.32 15.80 6.45
CA THR A 29 -5.15 14.57 6.34
C THR A 29 -6.59 14.75 6.89
N ALA A 30 -6.82 15.78 7.71
CA ALA A 30 -8.13 16.09 8.29
C ALA A 30 -9.16 16.69 7.32
N ARG A 31 -8.72 17.26 6.17
CA ARG A 31 -9.63 17.82 5.15
C ARG A 31 -10.17 16.80 4.14
N LEU A 32 -9.67 15.56 4.15
CA LEU A 32 -10.13 14.48 3.27
C LEU A 32 -11.40 13.76 3.76
N LEU A 33 -11.90 14.09 4.96
CA LEU A 33 -13.14 13.51 5.51
C LEU A 33 -14.41 14.33 5.23
N SER A 34 -14.30 15.51 4.60
CA SER A 34 -15.47 16.40 4.39
C SER A 34 -15.92 16.57 2.93
N TRP A 35 -15.27 15.94 1.95
CA TRP A 35 -15.68 16.01 0.54
C TRP A 35 -15.89 14.62 -0.07
N SER A 36 -16.94 13.94 0.39
CA SER A 36 -17.57 12.84 -0.34
C SER A 36 -19.11 12.89 -0.23
N ALA A 37 -19.65 14.09 -0.06
CA ALA A 37 -21.09 14.31 0.07
C ALA A 37 -21.48 15.53 -0.79
N HIS A 38 -21.75 15.28 -2.08
CA HIS A 38 -22.95 15.73 -2.80
C HIS A 38 -22.82 15.46 -4.31
N ASN A 39 -23.92 15.02 -4.91
CA ASN A 39 -24.21 14.78 -6.33
C ASN A 39 -23.68 13.51 -6.98
N TRP A 40 -24.41 12.40 -6.77
CA TRP A 40 -24.49 11.30 -7.74
C TRP A 40 -25.95 10.80 -7.83
N LEU A 41 -26.66 11.28 -8.85
CA LEU A 41 -27.78 10.58 -9.50
C LEU A 41 -27.36 10.41 -10.96
N PRO A 42 -27.29 9.18 -11.51
CA PRO A 42 -27.16 9.01 -12.95
C PRO A 42 -28.55 9.16 -13.59
N GLN A 43 -28.73 10.22 -14.40
CA GLN A 43 -29.80 10.25 -15.39
C GLN A 43 -29.46 9.28 -16.53
N GLU A 44 -30.45 8.48 -16.93
CA GLU A 44 -30.39 7.55 -18.06
C GLU A 44 -30.08 8.28 -19.38
N PRO A 45 -29.27 7.70 -20.29
CA PRO A 45 -29.34 8.06 -21.69
C PRO A 45 -30.35 7.16 -22.42
N ALA A 46 -31.37 7.82 -22.97
CA ALA A 46 -32.30 7.31 -23.96
C ALA A 46 -31.55 6.74 -25.18
N GLY A 47 -32.12 5.67 -25.73
CA GLY A 47 -31.49 4.84 -26.75
C GLY A 47 -31.21 5.50 -28.10
N PHE A 48 -30.24 4.93 -28.80
CA PHE A 48 -30.16 4.95 -30.25
C PHE A 48 -29.77 3.55 -30.75
N ILE A 49 -30.71 2.93 -31.46
CA ILE A 49 -30.55 1.71 -32.24
C ILE A 49 -29.95 2.12 -33.59
N SER A 50 -28.87 1.47 -34.05
CA SER A 50 -28.75 1.15 -35.47
C SER A 50 -27.87 -0.08 -35.72
N HIS A 51 -28.47 -0.95 -36.51
CA HIS A 51 -28.03 -2.24 -37.06
C HIS A 51 -26.60 -2.28 -37.61
N LEU A 52 -25.89 -3.37 -37.34
CA LEU A 52 -24.98 -4.04 -38.28
C LEU A 52 -25.00 -5.55 -38.00
N GLN A 53 -25.37 -6.34 -39.02
CA GLN A 53 -25.47 -7.80 -38.99
C GLN A 53 -24.09 -8.49 -38.99
N PRO A 54 -23.92 -9.66 -38.37
CA PRO A 54 -22.75 -10.50 -38.54
C PRO A 54 -22.94 -11.54 -39.66
N SER A 55 -22.01 -11.59 -40.60
CA SER A 55 -21.92 -12.64 -41.62
C SER A 55 -21.29 -13.92 -41.05
N GLN A 56 -21.91 -15.03 -41.44
CA GLN A 56 -21.61 -16.40 -41.05
C GLN A 56 -20.32 -16.91 -41.71
N PHE A 57 -19.50 -17.65 -40.96
CA PHE A 57 -18.68 -18.73 -41.54
C PHE A 57 -18.80 -19.99 -40.67
N LEU A 58 -19.53 -20.95 -41.21
CA LEU A 58 -19.62 -22.34 -40.78
C LEU A 58 -18.38 -23.11 -41.25
N LEU A 59 -17.71 -23.84 -40.35
CA LEU A 59 -17.02 -25.08 -40.70
C LEU A 59 -17.29 -26.14 -39.63
N ARG A 60 -17.78 -27.30 -40.08
CA ARG A 60 -18.14 -28.50 -39.30
C ARG A 60 -16.89 -29.27 -38.83
N PRO A 61 -17.01 -30.10 -37.77
CA PRO A 61 -15.92 -30.96 -37.29
C PRO A 61 -15.87 -32.30 -38.03
N ALA A 62 -14.68 -32.88 -38.14
CA ALA A 62 -14.48 -34.28 -38.49
C ALA A 62 -13.58 -34.94 -37.45
N GLU A 63 -14.09 -36.02 -36.87
CA GLU A 63 -13.42 -36.95 -35.97
C GLU A 63 -12.31 -37.72 -36.71
N LEU A 64 -11.24 -38.13 -36.01
CA LEU A 64 -10.67 -39.50 -36.10
C LEU A 64 -9.50 -39.74 -35.13
N SER A 65 -9.72 -40.71 -34.24
CA SER A 65 -8.85 -41.82 -33.82
C SER A 65 -7.56 -41.61 -33.02
N MET A 66 -7.56 -42.25 -31.84
CA MET A 66 -6.40 -42.68 -31.05
C MET A 66 -5.39 -43.52 -31.85
N ALA A 67 -4.09 -43.30 -31.61
CA ALA A 67 -3.07 -44.35 -31.65
C ALA A 67 -1.89 -43.98 -30.74
N ARG A 68 -1.58 -44.86 -29.78
CA ARG A 68 -0.39 -44.84 -28.92
C ARG A 68 0.80 -45.39 -29.70
N VAL A 69 1.96 -44.71 -29.70
CA VAL A 69 3.29 -45.35 -29.80
C VAL A 69 4.31 -44.59 -28.94
N LEU A 70 5.12 -45.38 -28.24
CA LEU A 70 6.12 -45.05 -27.23
C LEU A 70 7.34 -44.26 -27.78
N SER A 71 7.84 -43.37 -26.92
CA SER A 71 9.24 -43.04 -26.61
C SER A 71 10.32 -43.30 -27.68
N LEU A 72 11.10 -42.26 -28.00
CA LEU A 72 12.57 -42.30 -27.93
C LEU A 72 13.16 -40.88 -28.02
N PHE A 73 14.03 -40.59 -27.06
CA PHE A 73 14.81 -39.36 -26.91
C PHE A 73 15.65 -39.02 -28.15
N ARG A 74 15.57 -37.75 -28.59
CA ARG A 74 16.70 -36.93 -29.09
C ARG A 74 16.27 -35.47 -29.17
N LEU A 75 16.46 -34.74 -28.06
CA LEU A 75 16.41 -33.27 -28.05
C LEU A 75 17.66 -32.75 -28.76
N GLN A 76 17.53 -32.33 -30.01
CA GLN A 76 18.48 -31.38 -30.60
C GLN A 76 18.10 -29.97 -30.14
N PRO A 77 19.06 -29.13 -29.72
CA PRO A 77 18.77 -27.77 -29.34
C PRO A 77 18.45 -26.97 -30.60
N PHE A 78 17.17 -26.71 -30.85
CA PHE A 78 16.79 -25.62 -31.73
C PHE A 78 17.25 -24.32 -31.08
N LEU A 79 18.39 -23.81 -31.56
CA LEU A 79 18.77 -22.40 -31.48
C LEU A 79 17.69 -21.59 -32.21
N ALA A 80 16.59 -21.32 -31.50
CA ALA A 80 15.66 -20.30 -31.89
C ALA A 80 16.36 -18.95 -31.70
N VAL A 81 17.03 -18.50 -32.76
CA VAL A 81 17.40 -17.09 -32.94
C VAL A 81 16.10 -16.32 -33.14
N ALA A 82 15.36 -16.13 -32.05
CA ALA A 82 14.31 -15.14 -31.99
C ALA A 82 15.01 -13.78 -31.97
N SER A 83 14.83 -12.99 -33.03
CA SER A 83 15.26 -11.60 -33.05
C SER A 83 14.57 -10.91 -31.87
N LYS A 84 15.29 -10.70 -30.75
CA LYS A 84 14.79 -9.95 -29.60
C LYS A 84 14.59 -8.51 -30.07
N ARG A 85 13.35 -8.15 -30.44
CA ARG A 85 12.97 -6.73 -30.53
C ARG A 85 13.34 -6.10 -29.19
N LYS A 86 14.30 -5.17 -29.21
CA LYS A 86 14.76 -4.47 -28.01
C LYS A 86 13.56 -3.64 -27.49
N LEU A 87 12.98 -4.05 -26.36
CA LEU A 87 11.87 -3.35 -25.74
C LEU A 87 12.26 -1.89 -25.44
N SER A 88 11.32 -0.96 -25.61
CA SER A 88 11.51 0.45 -25.25
C SER A 88 11.73 0.59 -23.73
N MET A 89 12.30 1.72 -23.30
CA MET A 89 12.45 1.99 -21.86
C MET A 89 11.10 2.06 -21.15
N ASP A 90 10.08 2.66 -21.79
CA ASP A 90 8.70 2.68 -21.30
C ASP A 90 8.17 1.26 -21.06
N SER A 91 8.27 0.37 -22.06
CA SER A 91 7.76 -1.00 -21.95
C SER A 91 8.48 -1.78 -20.85
N ARG A 92 9.79 -1.57 -20.69
CA ARG A 92 10.57 -2.16 -19.61
C ARG A 92 10.17 -1.59 -18.25
N ALA A 93 9.92 -0.28 -18.12
CA ALA A 93 9.45 0.35 -16.89
C ALA A 93 8.09 -0.22 -16.45
N ARG A 94 7.14 -0.30 -17.38
CA ARG A 94 5.82 -0.93 -17.14
C ARG A 94 5.96 -2.39 -16.71
N GLY A 95 6.88 -3.14 -17.32
CA GLY A 95 7.18 -4.51 -16.93
C GLY A 95 7.75 -4.66 -15.53
N VAL A 96 8.52 -3.67 -15.04
CA VAL A 96 9.01 -3.64 -13.65
C VAL A 96 7.87 -3.31 -12.69
N PHE A 97 7.01 -2.35 -13.02
CA PHE A 97 5.84 -2.01 -12.21
C PHE A 97 4.86 -3.19 -12.10
N ALA A 98 4.55 -3.86 -13.21
CA ALA A 98 3.69 -5.03 -13.23
C ALA A 98 4.22 -6.14 -12.28
N ALA A 99 5.53 -6.39 -12.30
CA ALA A 99 6.13 -7.38 -11.40
C ALA A 99 6.10 -6.98 -9.92
N ALA A 100 6.13 -5.67 -9.59
CA ALA A 100 5.88 -5.20 -8.23
C ALA A 100 4.45 -5.52 -7.77
N VAL A 101 3.46 -5.24 -8.61
CA VAL A 101 2.03 -5.48 -8.32
C VAL A 101 1.73 -6.98 -8.23
N GLU A 102 2.17 -7.77 -9.21
CA GLU A 102 1.97 -9.23 -9.26
C GLU A 102 2.51 -9.91 -8.00
N ALA A 103 3.67 -9.46 -7.49
CA ALA A 103 4.29 -10.02 -6.31
C ALA A 103 3.48 -9.82 -5.01
N VAL A 104 2.57 -8.85 -5.00
CA VAL A 104 1.75 -8.50 -3.83
C VAL A 104 0.26 -8.72 -4.05
N GLN A 105 -0.13 -9.42 -5.13
CA GLN A 105 -1.52 -9.84 -5.33
C GLN A 105 -1.99 -10.73 -4.17
N SER A 106 -3.24 -10.55 -3.76
CA SER A 106 -3.80 -11.13 -2.53
C SER A 106 -3.73 -12.66 -2.47
N ASP A 107 -3.94 -13.35 -3.59
CA ASP A 107 -3.76 -14.79 -3.70
C ASP A 107 -2.27 -15.17 -3.73
N THR A 108 -1.45 -14.44 -4.48
CA THR A 108 -0.02 -14.70 -4.61
C THR A 108 0.70 -14.64 -3.26
N VAL A 109 0.43 -13.62 -2.44
CA VAL A 109 1.07 -13.48 -1.11
C VAL A 109 0.64 -14.58 -0.14
N VAL A 110 -0.63 -15.01 -0.19
CA VAL A 110 -1.10 -16.12 0.66
C VAL A 110 -0.48 -17.45 0.22
N ARG A 111 -0.45 -17.71 -1.09
CA ARG A 111 0.19 -18.91 -1.65
C ARG A 111 1.67 -19.02 -1.28
N GLN A 112 2.38 -17.90 -1.28
CA GLN A 112 3.81 -17.88 -0.96
C GLN A 112 4.09 -17.97 0.55
N SER A 113 3.12 -17.62 1.40
CA SER A 113 3.31 -17.57 2.85
C SER A 113 2.85 -18.82 3.60
N ILE A 114 1.97 -19.65 2.99
CA ILE A 114 1.49 -20.90 3.58
C ILE A 114 2.08 -22.08 2.83
N GLU A 115 3.03 -22.77 3.44
CA GLU A 115 3.51 -24.07 2.95
C GLU A 115 2.72 -25.20 3.63
N ARG A 116 1.97 -25.99 2.85
CA ARG A 116 1.21 -27.13 3.36
C ARG A 116 1.89 -28.46 3.04
N LYS A 117 1.98 -29.33 4.06
CA LYS A 117 2.42 -30.72 3.98
C LYS A 117 1.42 -31.60 4.72
N GLU A 118 0.51 -32.26 3.98
CA GLU A 118 -0.56 -33.08 4.57
C GLU A 118 -1.35 -32.28 5.63
N ASP A 119 -1.41 -32.78 6.85
CA ASP A 119 -2.11 -32.21 8.02
C ASP A 119 -1.22 -31.20 8.78
N CYS A 120 -0.28 -30.56 8.11
CA CYS A 120 0.65 -29.61 8.68
C CYS A 120 0.79 -28.39 7.77
N VAL A 121 0.76 -27.20 8.37
CA VAL A 121 1.09 -25.94 7.70
C VAL A 121 2.29 -25.28 8.34
N ILE A 122 3.13 -24.67 7.50
CA ILE A 122 4.29 -23.89 7.89
C ILE A 122 4.04 -22.46 7.44
N ILE A 123 4.05 -21.53 8.39
CA ILE A 123 3.83 -20.10 8.18
C ILE A 123 4.93 -19.37 8.92
N ASP A 124 5.69 -18.53 8.21
CA ASP A 124 6.82 -17.79 8.77
C ASP A 124 7.79 -18.70 9.57
N GLY A 125 8.07 -19.89 9.04
CA GLY A 125 8.93 -20.90 9.68
C GLY A 125 8.31 -21.68 10.85
N HIS A 126 7.10 -21.32 11.30
CA HIS A 126 6.40 -21.97 12.40
C HIS A 126 5.45 -23.06 11.90
N LYS A 127 5.49 -24.23 12.53
CA LYS A 127 4.71 -25.40 12.15
C LYS A 127 3.45 -25.51 13.01
N PHE A 128 2.29 -25.64 12.36
CA PHE A 128 0.99 -25.85 12.99
C PHE A 128 0.36 -27.15 12.48
N THR A 129 -0.26 -27.91 13.39
CA THR A 129 -0.92 -29.18 13.04
C THR A 129 -2.39 -28.93 12.79
N LEU A 130 -2.88 -29.40 11.64
CA LEU A 130 -4.28 -29.30 11.25
C LEU A 130 -5.02 -30.58 11.62
N LYS A 131 -6.15 -30.44 12.32
CA LYS A 131 -6.99 -31.57 12.77
C LYS A 131 -8.48 -31.25 12.64
N HIS A 132 -8.87 -30.59 11.54
CA HIS A 132 -10.23 -30.05 11.36
C HIS A 132 -10.61 -29.10 12.50
N ASN A 133 -9.66 -28.22 12.85
CA ASN A 133 -9.68 -27.30 13.98
C ASN A 133 -9.33 -25.87 13.56
N LEU A 134 -9.31 -25.60 12.24
CA LEU A 134 -8.94 -24.29 11.72
C LEU A 134 -10.19 -23.43 11.55
N HIS A 135 -10.14 -22.23 12.13
CA HIS A 135 -11.12 -21.18 11.95
C HIS A 135 -10.47 -20.01 11.21
N LEU A 136 -11.25 -19.30 10.40
CA LEU A 136 -10.74 -18.19 9.59
C LEU A 136 -11.56 -16.92 9.83
N VAL A 137 -10.89 -15.84 10.19
CA VAL A 137 -11.50 -14.51 10.20
C VAL A 137 -10.71 -13.57 9.32
N GLY A 138 -11.35 -12.55 8.77
CA GLY A 138 -10.61 -11.54 8.03
C GLY A 138 -11.37 -10.25 7.85
N PHE A 139 -10.63 -9.16 7.66
CA PHE A 139 -11.20 -7.84 7.45
C PHE A 139 -10.26 -6.95 6.64
N GLY A 140 -10.78 -6.33 5.59
CA GLY A 140 -9.99 -5.47 4.71
C GLY A 140 -10.37 -5.57 3.23
N LYS A 141 -9.84 -4.64 2.43
CA LYS A 141 -10.11 -4.52 0.98
C LYS A 141 -9.65 -5.73 0.15
N ALA A 142 -8.53 -6.36 0.52
CA ALA A 142 -7.92 -7.47 -0.21
C ALA A 142 -8.27 -8.86 0.36
N VAL A 143 -8.98 -8.89 1.49
CA VAL A 143 -9.22 -10.12 2.26
C VAL A 143 -10.04 -11.15 1.49
N LEU A 144 -10.93 -10.74 0.57
CA LEU A 144 -11.69 -11.69 -0.23
C LEU A 144 -10.77 -12.62 -1.04
N GLY A 145 -9.79 -12.06 -1.75
CA GLY A 145 -8.79 -12.82 -2.50
C GLY A 145 -7.88 -13.65 -1.59
N MET A 146 -7.47 -13.08 -0.45
CA MET A 146 -6.66 -13.78 0.54
C MET A 146 -7.40 -15.02 1.09
N ALA A 147 -8.69 -14.87 1.42
CA ALA A 147 -9.53 -15.92 1.96
C ALA A 147 -9.79 -17.02 0.93
N ALA A 148 -10.03 -16.65 -0.33
CA ALA A 148 -10.21 -17.61 -1.41
C ALA A 148 -8.96 -18.48 -1.61
N GLU A 149 -7.77 -17.90 -1.54
CA GLU A 149 -6.54 -18.67 -1.62
C GLU A 149 -6.27 -19.49 -0.35
N ALA A 150 -6.50 -18.93 0.84
CA ALA A 150 -6.37 -19.68 2.09
C ALA A 150 -7.29 -20.91 2.10
N GLU A 151 -8.55 -20.77 1.70
CA GLU A 151 -9.48 -21.91 1.60
C GLU A 151 -9.02 -22.98 0.59
N ARG A 152 -8.34 -22.59 -0.50
CA ARG A 152 -7.74 -23.60 -1.42
C ARG A 152 -6.64 -24.40 -0.76
N ILE A 153 -5.84 -23.76 0.09
CA ILE A 153 -4.69 -24.39 0.72
C ILE A 153 -5.13 -25.25 1.90
N VAL A 154 -6.06 -24.78 2.75
CA VAL A 154 -6.40 -25.41 4.05
C VAL A 154 -7.89 -25.74 4.25
N GLY A 155 -8.72 -25.64 3.21
CA GLY A 155 -10.18 -25.70 3.30
C GLY A 155 -10.79 -27.02 3.76
N ASP A 156 -10.06 -28.13 3.69
CA ASP A 156 -10.48 -29.43 4.24
C ASP A 156 -10.40 -29.49 5.76
N HIS A 157 -9.52 -28.70 6.40
CA HIS A 157 -9.46 -28.55 7.85
C HIS A 157 -10.21 -27.32 8.37
N LEU A 158 -10.71 -26.47 7.48
CA LEU A 158 -11.50 -25.29 7.83
C LEU A 158 -12.85 -25.72 8.41
N VAL A 159 -13.16 -25.27 9.62
CA VAL A 159 -14.42 -25.53 10.31
C VAL A 159 -15.46 -24.49 9.92
N LYS A 160 -15.10 -23.21 10.10
CA LYS A 160 -15.98 -22.04 9.88
C LYS A 160 -15.12 -20.81 9.63
N GLY A 161 -15.59 -19.90 8.78
CA GLY A 161 -14.96 -18.59 8.66
C GLY A 161 -15.93 -17.43 8.44
N ILE A 162 -15.48 -16.23 8.76
CA ILE A 162 -16.22 -14.98 8.58
C ILE A 162 -15.25 -13.90 8.10
N ILE A 163 -15.56 -13.26 6.97
CA ILE A 163 -14.78 -12.13 6.46
C ILE A 163 -15.63 -10.87 6.29
N SER A 164 -15.06 -9.72 6.65
CA SER A 164 -15.65 -8.39 6.47
C SER A 164 -14.93 -7.64 5.35
N VAL A 165 -15.62 -7.39 4.24
CA VAL A 165 -15.03 -6.84 3.01
C VAL A 165 -15.85 -5.65 2.50
N PRO A 166 -15.29 -4.77 1.64
CA PRO A 166 -16.01 -3.61 1.14
C PRO A 166 -17.30 -3.95 0.40
N HIS A 167 -18.32 -3.12 0.56
CA HIS A 167 -19.59 -3.27 -0.13
C HIS A 167 -19.43 -3.31 -1.66
N GLY A 168 -20.05 -4.32 -2.31
CA GLY A 168 -20.05 -4.50 -3.76
C GLY A 168 -18.79 -5.16 -4.32
N ILE A 169 -17.80 -5.51 -3.49
CA ILE A 169 -16.51 -6.03 -3.98
C ILE A 169 -16.66 -7.33 -4.77
N GLN A 170 -17.57 -8.23 -4.40
CA GLN A 170 -17.80 -9.47 -5.14
C GLN A 170 -18.29 -9.18 -6.56
N GLN A 171 -19.23 -8.23 -6.72
CA GLN A 171 -19.73 -7.83 -8.03
C GLN A 171 -18.64 -7.16 -8.86
N THR A 172 -17.87 -6.26 -8.25
CA THR A 172 -16.74 -5.58 -8.90
C THR A 172 -15.71 -6.57 -9.42
N MET A 173 -15.34 -7.59 -8.62
CA MET A 173 -14.41 -8.62 -9.05
C MET A 173 -14.94 -9.46 -10.22
N LYS A 174 -16.22 -9.85 -10.21
CA LYS A 174 -16.85 -10.56 -11.34
C LYS A 174 -16.81 -9.74 -12.63
N GLN A 175 -17.17 -8.46 -12.55
CA GLN A 175 -17.17 -7.56 -13.70
C GLN A 175 -15.78 -7.38 -14.33
N HIS A 176 -14.72 -7.53 -13.53
CA HIS A 176 -13.33 -7.43 -13.98
C HIS A 176 -12.68 -8.80 -14.27
N GLY A 177 -13.46 -9.89 -14.36
CA GLY A 177 -12.95 -11.23 -14.67
C GLY A 177 -12.03 -11.81 -13.58
N LYS A 178 -12.24 -11.41 -12.32
CA LYS A 178 -11.46 -11.86 -11.15
C LYS A 178 -12.17 -12.97 -10.38
N ASP A 179 -12.90 -13.85 -11.07
CA ASP A 179 -13.66 -14.95 -10.45
C ASP A 179 -12.76 -15.91 -9.65
N HIS A 180 -11.49 -16.05 -10.06
CA HIS A 180 -10.48 -16.80 -9.32
C HIS A 180 -10.07 -16.18 -7.97
N LEU A 181 -10.57 -15.00 -7.60
CA LEU A 181 -10.37 -14.42 -6.27
C LEU A 181 -11.63 -14.52 -5.40
N LEU A 182 -12.70 -15.12 -5.92
CA LEU A 182 -13.94 -15.34 -5.19
C LEU A 182 -13.94 -16.70 -4.51
N LEU A 183 -14.69 -16.77 -3.42
CA LEU A 183 -14.99 -18.02 -2.72
C LEU A 183 -15.98 -18.86 -3.55
N LYS A 184 -15.89 -20.19 -3.40
CA LYS A 184 -16.81 -21.12 -4.06
C LYS A 184 -18.19 -21.08 -3.40
N GLU A 185 -19.23 -21.50 -4.12
CA GLU A 185 -20.62 -21.51 -3.61
C GLU A 185 -20.79 -22.35 -2.33
N ASN A 186 -19.99 -23.40 -2.16
CA ASN A 186 -20.00 -24.28 -0.99
C ASN A 186 -18.91 -23.94 0.06
N SER A 187 -18.38 -22.71 0.02
CA SER A 187 -17.36 -22.24 0.96
C SER A 187 -17.88 -22.30 2.41
N ARG A 188 -16.96 -22.60 3.34
CA ARG A 188 -17.23 -22.53 4.79
C ARG A 188 -17.05 -21.12 5.34
N ILE A 189 -16.64 -20.18 4.49
CA ILE A 189 -16.37 -18.79 4.83
C ILE A 189 -17.59 -17.94 4.45
N LYS A 190 -18.17 -17.28 5.45
CA LYS A 190 -19.24 -16.31 5.24
C LYS A 190 -18.65 -14.95 4.87
N VAL A 191 -19.00 -14.45 3.69
CA VAL A 191 -18.66 -13.09 3.24
C VAL A 191 -19.70 -12.10 3.75
N MET A 192 -19.23 -11.04 4.41
CA MET A 192 -20.06 -9.93 4.86
C MET A 192 -19.54 -8.63 4.25
N GLU A 193 -20.39 -7.98 3.46
CA GLU A 193 -20.06 -6.77 2.72
C GLU A 193 -20.56 -5.53 3.48
N GLY A 194 -19.68 -4.57 3.72
CA GLY A 194 -20.01 -3.34 4.46
C GLY A 194 -19.00 -2.23 4.23
N ALA A 195 -18.93 -1.30 5.17
CA ALA A 195 -18.08 -0.12 5.12
C ALA A 195 -18.25 0.74 3.85
N LYS A 196 -19.49 1.11 3.52
CA LYS A 196 -19.80 1.99 2.38
C LYS A 196 -18.97 3.27 2.45
N HIS A 197 -18.39 3.68 1.32
CA HIS A 197 -17.49 4.83 1.22
C HIS A 197 -16.28 4.78 2.17
N ASN A 198 -15.81 3.58 2.52
CA ASN A 198 -14.66 3.37 3.42
C ASN A 198 -14.89 3.92 4.85
N LEU A 199 -16.15 4.01 5.28
CA LEU A 199 -16.54 4.41 6.63
C LEU A 199 -17.24 3.25 7.34
N PRO A 200 -17.03 3.05 8.66
CA PRO A 200 -17.81 2.06 9.42
C PRO A 200 -19.32 2.24 9.26
N ASP A 201 -20.04 1.14 9.06
CA ASP A 201 -21.50 1.08 8.98
C ASP A 201 -22.05 -0.12 9.77
N ALA A 202 -23.38 -0.22 9.84
CA ALA A 202 -24.06 -1.28 10.59
C ALA A 202 -23.75 -2.69 10.05
N ASP A 203 -23.53 -2.82 8.74
CA ASP A 203 -23.18 -4.10 8.12
C ASP A 203 -21.77 -4.54 8.53
N ALA A 204 -20.81 -3.61 8.54
CA ALA A 204 -19.46 -3.86 9.05
C ALA A 204 -19.46 -4.14 10.57
N GLU A 205 -20.29 -3.47 11.36
CA GLU A 205 -20.45 -3.75 12.80
C GLU A 205 -21.00 -5.15 13.03
N LYS A 206 -22.01 -5.57 12.26
CA LYS A 206 -22.54 -6.94 12.31
C LYS A 206 -21.47 -7.97 11.94
N ALA A 207 -20.60 -7.66 10.98
CA ALA A 207 -19.47 -8.52 10.61
C ALA A 207 -18.45 -8.61 11.75
N ALA A 208 -18.10 -7.48 12.37
CA ALA A 208 -17.20 -7.43 13.50
C ALA A 208 -17.72 -8.20 14.71
N GLU A 209 -19.02 -8.11 15.02
CA GLU A 209 -19.63 -8.89 16.11
C GLU A 209 -19.62 -10.39 15.79
N GLY A 210 -19.87 -10.78 14.55
CA GLY A 210 -19.75 -12.18 14.11
C GLY A 210 -18.31 -12.71 14.24
N ILE A 211 -17.31 -11.91 13.87
CA ILE A 211 -15.88 -12.23 14.05
C ILE A 211 -15.54 -12.38 15.53
N LYS A 212 -15.99 -11.44 16.37
CA LYS A 212 -15.79 -11.47 17.82
C LYS A 212 -16.40 -12.73 18.45
N GLN A 213 -17.65 -13.03 18.12
CA GLN A 213 -18.33 -14.23 18.61
C GLN A 213 -17.58 -15.50 18.22
N LEU A 214 -17.19 -15.63 16.95
CA LEU A 214 -16.45 -16.79 16.48
C LEU A 214 -15.11 -16.95 17.20
N ALA A 215 -14.39 -15.86 17.45
CA ALA A 215 -13.13 -15.90 18.20
C ALA A 215 -13.36 -16.34 19.66
N SER A 216 -14.40 -15.82 20.33
CA SER A 216 -14.72 -16.16 21.72
C SER A 216 -15.21 -17.58 21.97
N GLU A 217 -15.58 -18.31 20.92
CA GLU A 217 -15.99 -19.72 21.00
C GLU A 217 -14.81 -20.71 20.90
N LEU A 218 -13.59 -20.22 20.62
CA LEU A 218 -12.42 -21.06 20.37
C LEU A 218 -11.76 -21.58 21.65
N THR A 219 -11.10 -22.73 21.52
CA THR A 219 -10.41 -23.44 22.59
C THR A 219 -8.92 -23.60 22.27
N GLU A 220 -8.13 -24.11 23.22
CA GLU A 220 -6.69 -24.36 23.06
C GLU A 220 -6.36 -25.40 21.97
N LYS A 221 -7.37 -26.13 21.49
CA LYS A 221 -7.25 -27.10 20.40
C LYS A 221 -7.41 -26.46 19.03
N ASP A 222 -7.88 -25.23 18.97
CA ASP A 222 -8.22 -24.55 17.73
C ASP A 222 -7.09 -23.66 17.23
N LEU A 223 -7.08 -23.46 15.92
CA LEU A 223 -6.22 -22.51 15.24
C LEU A 223 -7.10 -21.41 14.62
N LEU A 224 -6.78 -20.15 14.88
CA LEU A 224 -7.42 -19.00 14.26
C LEU A 224 -6.49 -18.36 13.24
N LEU A 225 -6.81 -18.48 11.96
CA LEU A 225 -6.16 -17.73 10.88
C LEU A 225 -6.86 -16.38 10.71
N VAL A 226 -6.14 -15.28 10.92
CA VAL A 226 -6.62 -13.90 10.80
C VAL A 226 -6.03 -13.28 9.53
N LEU A 227 -6.88 -12.89 8.58
CA LEU A 227 -6.46 -12.23 7.35
C LEU A 227 -6.70 -10.72 7.46
N ILE A 228 -5.63 -9.94 7.38
CA ILE A 228 -5.67 -8.49 7.57
C ILE A 228 -5.17 -7.79 6.32
N SER A 229 -5.92 -6.80 5.83
CA SER A 229 -5.43 -5.87 4.82
C SER A 229 -5.89 -4.44 5.11
N GLY A 230 -5.47 -3.50 4.26
CA GLY A 230 -5.95 -2.12 4.25
C GLY A 230 -7.48 -1.98 4.39
N GLY A 231 -7.93 -0.93 5.08
CA GLY A 231 -9.34 -0.65 5.36
C GLY A 231 -9.92 -1.35 6.60
N GLY A 232 -9.15 -2.17 7.33
CA GLY A 232 -9.62 -2.87 8.54
C GLY A 232 -10.19 -1.96 9.63
N SER A 233 -9.75 -0.69 9.66
CA SER A 233 -10.31 0.37 10.49
C SER A 233 -11.82 0.57 10.34
N ALA A 234 -12.34 0.46 9.11
CA ALA A 234 -13.74 0.62 8.77
C ALA A 234 -14.51 -0.72 8.75
N LEU A 235 -13.81 -1.81 8.44
CA LEU A 235 -14.38 -3.16 8.28
C LEU A 235 -14.39 -3.99 9.57
N LEU A 236 -13.68 -3.56 10.61
CA LEU A 236 -13.73 -4.17 11.95
C LEU A 236 -14.16 -3.16 13.04
N PRO A 237 -15.33 -2.50 12.92
CA PRO A 237 -15.82 -1.61 13.96
C PRO A 237 -16.50 -2.41 15.06
N ALA A 238 -15.91 -2.40 16.26
CA ALA A 238 -16.50 -3.05 17.43
C ALA A 238 -16.45 -2.09 18.62
N PRO A 239 -17.43 -1.16 18.77
CA PRO A 239 -17.49 -0.27 19.94
C PRO A 239 -17.63 -1.09 21.24
N ILE A 240 -17.20 -0.51 22.38
CA ILE A 240 -17.35 -1.16 23.69
C ILE A 240 -18.73 -0.80 24.24
N PRO A 241 -19.60 -1.78 24.60
CA PRO A 241 -20.89 -1.47 25.19
C PRO A 241 -20.77 -0.64 26.50
N PRO A 242 -21.62 0.39 26.70
CA PRO A 242 -22.82 0.72 25.92
C PRO A 242 -22.62 1.71 24.76
N ILE A 243 -21.38 1.99 24.33
CA ILE A 243 -21.12 2.91 23.21
C ILE A 243 -21.73 2.33 21.93
N SER A 244 -22.51 3.15 21.23
CA SER A 244 -23.02 2.85 19.89
C SER A 244 -21.99 3.14 18.80
N LEU A 245 -22.13 2.51 17.63
CA LEU A 245 -21.31 2.83 16.46
C LEU A 245 -21.35 4.33 16.11
N GLN A 246 -22.54 4.93 16.19
CA GLN A 246 -22.75 6.34 15.86
C GLN A 246 -21.97 7.26 16.81
N GLU A 247 -22.02 7.02 18.12
CA GLU A 247 -21.25 7.80 19.10
C GLU A 247 -19.74 7.69 18.86
N LYS A 248 -19.24 6.48 18.58
CA LYS A 248 -17.83 6.25 18.25
C LYS A 248 -17.40 7.00 16.99
N LEU A 249 -18.24 6.99 15.95
CA LEU A 249 -18.01 7.72 14.72
C LEU A 249 -17.98 9.24 14.98
N ASP A 250 -18.90 9.75 15.79
CA ASP A 250 -18.99 11.18 16.07
C ASP A 250 -17.79 11.70 16.87
N VAL A 251 -17.30 10.95 17.86
CA VAL A 251 -16.05 11.28 18.56
C VAL A 251 -14.86 11.31 17.59
N THR A 252 -14.76 10.29 16.73
CA THR A 252 -13.67 10.19 15.75
C THR A 252 -13.71 11.34 14.73
N ARG A 253 -14.90 11.69 14.22
CA ARG A 253 -15.10 12.81 13.29
C ARG A 253 -14.75 14.15 13.93
N LYS A 254 -15.15 14.38 15.19
CA LYS A 254 -14.82 15.61 15.92
C LYS A 254 -13.31 15.77 16.09
N LEU A 255 -12.60 14.69 16.46
CA LEU A 255 -11.14 14.70 16.56
C LEU A 255 -10.49 15.00 15.21
N ALA A 256 -10.90 14.29 14.16
CA ALA A 256 -10.35 14.50 12.83
C ALA A 256 -10.61 15.94 12.34
N GLY A 257 -11.83 16.44 12.49
CA GLY A 257 -12.20 17.82 12.13
C GLY A 257 -11.47 18.89 12.94
N ALA A 258 -10.97 18.55 14.14
CA ALA A 258 -10.15 19.42 14.96
C ALA A 258 -8.65 19.34 14.63
N GLY A 259 -8.25 18.55 13.64
CA GLY A 259 -6.85 18.39 13.22
C GLY A 259 -6.05 17.42 14.08
N ALA A 260 -6.70 16.43 14.71
CA ALA A 260 -5.99 15.36 15.41
C ALA A 260 -5.12 14.55 14.45
N THR A 261 -3.90 14.25 14.90
CA THR A 261 -2.98 13.36 14.18
C THR A 261 -3.54 11.95 14.11
N ILE A 262 -3.04 11.14 13.17
CA ILE A 262 -3.48 9.75 13.02
C ILE A 262 -3.14 8.91 14.26
N GLN A 263 -2.04 9.21 14.93
CA GLN A 263 -1.62 8.57 16.18
C GLN A 263 -2.64 8.85 17.29
N GLU A 264 -3.00 10.13 17.49
CA GLU A 264 -4.01 10.54 18.47
C GLU A 264 -5.39 9.94 18.17
N LEU A 265 -5.80 9.96 16.89
CA LEU A 265 -7.03 9.29 16.45
C LEU A 265 -7.00 7.81 16.79
N ASN A 266 -5.90 7.11 16.51
CA ASN A 266 -5.78 5.69 16.79
C ASN A 266 -5.75 5.39 18.29
N THR A 267 -5.11 6.23 19.11
CA THR A 267 -5.15 6.12 20.58
C THR A 267 -6.59 6.14 21.09
N VAL A 268 -7.41 7.12 20.68
CA VAL A 268 -8.82 7.18 21.09
C VAL A 268 -9.63 6.03 20.47
N ARG A 269 -9.42 5.71 19.19
CA ARG A 269 -10.18 4.64 18.50
C ARG A 269 -9.94 3.26 19.10
N ARG A 270 -8.73 2.98 19.60
CA ARG A 270 -8.39 1.75 20.34
C ARG A 270 -9.11 1.71 21.69
N ALA A 271 -9.06 2.80 22.46
CA ALA A 271 -9.73 2.90 23.76
C ALA A 271 -11.24 2.68 23.70
N LEU A 272 -11.87 3.02 22.56
CA LEU A 272 -13.30 2.82 22.34
C LEU A 272 -13.64 1.53 21.57
N SER A 273 -12.74 0.54 21.50
CA SER A 273 -12.97 -0.69 20.73
C SER A 273 -12.70 -1.97 21.50
N SER A 274 -13.57 -2.96 21.34
CA SER A 274 -13.37 -4.29 21.94
C SER A 274 -12.46 -5.23 21.14
N LEU A 275 -12.22 -4.96 19.84
CA LEU A 275 -11.40 -5.81 18.98
C LEU A 275 -10.02 -5.24 18.58
N LYS A 276 -9.80 -3.93 18.79
CA LYS A 276 -8.52 -3.27 18.44
C LYS A 276 -7.52 -3.40 19.60
N GLY A 277 -6.24 -3.09 19.37
CA GLY A 277 -5.21 -3.13 20.40
C GLY A 277 -5.03 -4.48 21.07
N GLY A 278 -5.12 -5.57 20.30
CA GLY A 278 -5.00 -6.95 20.78
C GLY A 278 -6.34 -7.58 21.17
N GLY A 279 -7.45 -6.84 21.12
CA GLY A 279 -8.76 -7.32 21.52
C GLY A 279 -9.23 -8.58 20.78
N LEU A 280 -8.95 -8.71 19.47
CA LEU A 280 -9.30 -9.92 18.72
C LEU A 280 -8.48 -11.14 19.18
N ALA A 281 -7.17 -10.97 19.36
CA ALA A 281 -6.33 -12.04 19.89
C ALA A 281 -6.77 -12.44 21.32
N HIS A 282 -7.11 -11.46 22.15
CA HIS A 282 -7.64 -11.70 23.49
C HIS A 282 -8.96 -12.47 23.46
N CYS A 283 -9.89 -12.13 22.55
CA CYS A 283 -11.12 -12.88 22.38
C CYS A 283 -10.88 -14.34 21.94
N ALA A 284 -9.82 -14.61 21.18
CA ALA A 284 -9.48 -15.95 20.71
C ALA A 284 -8.75 -16.81 21.74
N HIS A 285 -8.19 -16.23 22.79
CA HIS A 285 -7.47 -16.97 23.81
C HIS A 285 -8.39 -18.00 24.50
N PRO A 286 -7.99 -19.29 24.63
CA PRO A 286 -6.61 -19.81 24.54
C PRO A 286 -6.18 -20.41 23.18
N ALA A 287 -6.93 -20.20 22.10
CA ALA A 287 -6.56 -20.71 20.78
C ALA A 287 -5.26 -20.07 20.24
N GLN A 288 -4.57 -20.78 19.35
CA GLN A 288 -3.42 -20.22 18.63
C GLN A 288 -3.91 -19.30 17.51
N VAL A 289 -3.36 -18.09 17.43
CA VAL A 289 -3.73 -17.05 16.48
C VAL A 289 -2.58 -16.83 15.50
N ILE A 290 -2.89 -16.86 14.20
CA ILE A 290 -1.94 -16.63 13.12
C ILE A 290 -2.50 -15.50 12.27
N ALA A 291 -1.88 -14.33 12.30
CA ALA A 291 -2.28 -13.20 11.47
C ALA A 291 -1.40 -13.11 10.22
N LEU A 292 -2.03 -13.14 9.05
CA LEU A 292 -1.40 -12.86 7.76
C LEU A 292 -1.80 -11.45 7.31
N ILE A 293 -0.80 -10.59 7.16
CA ILE A 293 -1.00 -9.15 7.02
C ILE A 293 -0.49 -8.68 5.66
N LEU A 294 -1.37 -8.03 4.90
CA LEU A 294 -1.04 -7.24 3.72
C LEU A 294 -1.05 -5.75 4.12
N SER A 295 0.13 -5.16 4.25
CA SER A 295 0.32 -3.81 4.79
C SER A 295 0.19 -2.73 3.73
N ASP A 296 -0.68 -1.76 3.98
CA ASP A 296 -0.80 -0.50 3.25
C ASP A 296 -0.34 0.70 4.09
N VAL A 297 0.55 0.48 5.07
CA VAL A 297 1.06 1.51 5.99
C VAL A 297 2.58 1.60 5.86
N ILE A 298 3.11 2.82 5.73
CA ILE A 298 4.55 3.08 5.68
C ILE A 298 5.26 2.47 6.91
N GLY A 299 6.31 1.69 6.65
CA GLY A 299 7.14 1.05 7.68
C GLY A 299 6.55 -0.26 8.25
N ASP A 300 5.36 -0.66 7.80
CA ASP A 300 4.67 -1.88 8.24
C ASP A 300 4.47 -2.05 9.78
N PRO A 301 4.18 -0.99 10.57
CA PRO A 301 4.02 -1.11 12.02
C PRO A 301 2.73 -1.88 12.38
N LEU A 302 2.90 -3.06 12.99
CA LEU A 302 1.81 -4.00 13.27
C LEU A 302 0.69 -3.43 14.17
N ASP A 303 1.03 -2.54 15.10
CA ASP A 303 0.11 -1.89 16.03
C ASP A 303 -0.77 -0.82 15.36
N LEU A 304 -0.32 -0.26 14.24
CA LEU A 304 -1.08 0.72 13.46
C LEU A 304 -1.94 0.05 12.38
N ILE A 305 -1.47 -1.05 11.78
CA ILE A 305 -2.22 -1.78 10.75
C ILE A 305 -3.55 -2.27 11.34
N ALA A 306 -4.66 -1.77 10.79
CA ALA A 306 -6.02 -1.98 11.31
C ALA A 306 -6.20 -1.66 12.82
N SER A 307 -5.33 -0.82 13.39
CA SER A 307 -5.24 -0.54 14.84
C SER A 307 -4.90 -1.77 15.69
N GLY A 308 -4.08 -2.69 15.15
CA GLY A 308 -3.44 -3.78 15.88
C GLY A 308 -4.38 -4.75 16.57
N PRO A 309 -5.40 -5.33 15.93
CA PRO A 309 -6.35 -6.23 16.60
C PRO A 309 -5.72 -7.52 17.17
N THR A 310 -4.57 -7.92 16.64
CA THR A 310 -3.76 -9.08 17.05
C THR A 310 -2.43 -8.69 17.72
N VAL A 311 -2.26 -7.41 18.03
CA VAL A 311 -1.04 -6.87 18.64
C VAL A 311 -1.44 -6.22 19.95
N GLN A 312 -0.93 -6.74 21.05
CA GLN A 312 -1.18 -6.15 22.35
C GLN A 312 -0.62 -4.73 22.38
N SER A 313 -1.48 -3.77 22.73
CA SER A 313 -1.12 -2.37 22.90
C SER A 313 -1.58 -1.93 24.26
N ASP A 314 -0.69 -1.31 25.02
CA ASP A 314 -1.10 -0.65 26.26
C ASP A 314 -1.95 0.57 25.89
N ILE A 315 -3.13 0.64 26.51
CA ILE A 315 -4.01 1.80 26.41
C ILE A 315 -3.96 2.49 27.76
N TRP A 316 -3.35 3.68 27.78
CA TRP A 316 -3.27 4.51 28.97
C TRP A 316 -4.46 5.48 28.99
N PRO A 317 -5.40 5.35 29.95
CA PRO A 317 -6.57 6.24 30.01
C PRO A 317 -6.17 7.72 30.08
N GLU A 318 -5.08 8.02 30.80
CA GLU A 318 -4.46 9.34 30.91
C GLU A 318 -4.09 9.94 29.54
N GLU A 319 -3.52 9.13 28.65
CA GLU A 319 -3.15 9.55 27.29
C GLU A 319 -4.40 9.87 26.46
N VAL A 320 -5.41 9.00 26.53
CA VAL A 320 -6.69 9.18 25.84
C VAL A 320 -7.39 10.46 26.30
N LEU A 321 -7.44 10.70 27.61
CA LEU A 321 -8.02 11.91 28.20
C LEU A 321 -7.23 13.16 27.80
N SER A 322 -5.90 13.11 27.81
CA SER A 322 -5.03 14.21 27.38
C SER A 322 -5.28 14.61 25.92
N VAL A 323 -5.45 13.62 25.03
CA VAL A 323 -5.82 13.87 23.62
C VAL A 323 -7.18 14.55 23.55
N LEU A 324 -8.19 14.02 24.24
CA LEU A 324 -9.55 14.58 24.22
C LEU A 324 -9.62 16.00 24.82
N GLU A 325 -8.79 16.28 25.82
CA GLU A 325 -8.66 17.61 26.44
C GLU A 325 -7.99 18.62 25.50
N ARG A 326 -6.91 18.22 24.82
CA ARG A 326 -6.18 19.04 23.84
C ARG A 326 -7.11 19.62 22.76
N TYR A 327 -8.07 18.81 22.31
CA TYR A 327 -9.08 19.20 21.32
C TYR A 327 -10.39 19.73 21.93
N LYS A 328 -10.43 19.97 23.25
CA LYS A 328 -11.57 20.51 24.01
C LYS A 328 -12.86 19.69 23.86
N LEU A 329 -12.73 18.37 23.72
CA LEU A 329 -13.87 17.48 23.44
C LEU A 329 -14.50 16.86 24.68
N LEU A 330 -13.83 16.84 25.84
CA LEU A 330 -14.29 16.17 27.07
C LEU A 330 -15.74 16.51 27.46
N ASN A 331 -16.11 17.80 27.38
CA ASN A 331 -17.46 18.25 27.73
C ASN A 331 -18.53 17.84 26.71
N SER A 332 -18.12 17.54 25.48
CA SER A 332 -18.99 17.18 24.36
C SER A 332 -19.13 15.66 24.12
N LEU A 333 -18.47 14.85 24.97
CA LEU A 333 -18.53 13.39 24.87
C LEU A 333 -19.88 12.86 25.34
N PRO A 334 -20.44 11.85 24.64
CA PRO A 334 -21.59 11.08 25.13
C PRO A 334 -21.31 10.45 26.50
N SER A 335 -22.34 10.26 27.33
CA SER A 335 -22.19 9.63 28.64
C SER A 335 -21.63 8.21 28.56
N SER A 336 -22.10 7.44 27.57
CA SER A 336 -21.60 6.08 27.28
C SER A 336 -20.08 6.02 27.08
N VAL A 337 -19.51 7.04 26.41
CA VAL A 337 -18.08 7.16 26.15
C VAL A 337 -17.33 7.52 27.42
N LYS A 338 -17.84 8.46 28.22
CA LYS A 338 -17.26 8.82 29.52
C LYS A 338 -17.23 7.62 30.46
N ASP A 339 -18.35 6.91 30.57
CA ASP A 339 -18.47 5.71 31.39
C ASP A 339 -17.45 4.63 31.02
N VAL A 340 -17.15 4.45 29.73
CA VAL A 340 -16.14 3.48 29.28
C VAL A 340 -14.73 3.94 29.59
N LEU A 341 -14.44 5.23 29.42
CA LEU A 341 -13.10 5.80 29.70
C LEU A 341 -12.78 5.86 31.20
N GLU A 342 -13.79 6.01 32.05
CA GLU A 342 -13.65 6.07 33.52
C GLU A 342 -13.57 4.68 34.18
N ARG A 343 -13.88 3.59 33.45
CA ARG A 343 -13.79 2.24 34.01
C ARG A 343 -12.34 1.91 34.38
N PRO A 344 -12.08 1.37 35.58
CA PRO A 344 -10.75 0.91 35.94
C PRO A 344 -10.30 -0.16 34.95
N ASN A 345 -9.09 0.02 34.41
CA ASN A 345 -8.53 -0.84 33.37
C ASN A 345 -8.21 -2.23 33.93
N THR A 346 -9.24 -3.08 34.03
CA THR A 346 -9.14 -4.45 34.53
C THR A 346 -8.46 -5.39 33.51
N GLN A 347 -8.18 -4.92 32.29
CA GLN A 347 -7.53 -5.67 31.23
C GLN A 347 -5.99 -5.61 31.29
N GLY A 348 -5.38 -4.76 32.11
CA GLY A 348 -3.93 -4.51 32.14
C GLY A 348 -3.11 -5.22 33.23
N GLN A 349 -3.68 -6.11 34.06
CA GLN A 349 -2.95 -6.67 35.24
C GLN A 349 -2.93 -8.19 35.38
N LYS A 350 -3.21 -8.98 34.33
CA LYS A 350 -3.05 -10.45 34.41
C LYS A 350 -2.01 -10.97 33.41
N ASP A 351 -0.85 -11.33 33.94
CA ASP A 351 0.23 -12.15 33.38
C ASP A 351 0.78 -11.71 32.01
N GLU A 352 1.70 -10.74 32.01
CA GLU A 352 2.58 -10.39 30.87
C GLU A 352 3.36 -11.60 30.30
N SER A 353 3.48 -12.70 31.03
CA SER A 353 4.24 -13.88 30.60
C SER A 353 3.42 -14.94 29.84
N LYS A 354 2.08 -14.84 29.79
CA LYS A 354 1.22 -15.88 29.18
C LYS A 354 0.68 -15.55 27.79
N THR A 355 0.62 -14.28 27.38
CA THR A 355 0.00 -13.90 26.09
C THR A 355 0.97 -13.94 24.91
N SER A 356 2.27 -13.75 25.10
CA SER A 356 3.22 -13.57 23.98
C SER A 356 3.48 -14.83 23.14
N GLY A 357 3.03 -16.02 23.57
CA GLY A 357 3.29 -17.30 22.89
C GLY A 357 2.16 -17.85 22.02
N HIS A 358 0.96 -17.26 22.04
CA HIS A 358 -0.19 -17.79 21.27
C HIS A 358 -0.49 -17.03 19.98
N VAL A 359 0.21 -15.93 19.70
CA VAL A 359 -0.04 -15.10 18.50
C VAL A 359 1.21 -15.03 17.63
N LEU A 360 1.08 -15.40 16.37
CA LEU A 360 2.06 -15.16 15.31
C LEU A 360 1.51 -14.10 14.36
N ASN A 361 2.23 -12.98 14.19
CA ASN A 361 1.90 -11.95 13.20
C ASN A 361 2.94 -11.97 12.07
N ALA A 362 2.50 -12.23 10.83
CA ALA A 362 3.36 -12.28 9.65
C ALA A 362 2.91 -11.25 8.61
N VAL A 363 3.79 -10.30 8.27
CA VAL A 363 3.59 -9.39 7.13
C VAL A 363 3.96 -10.15 5.85
N ILE A 364 2.95 -10.59 5.12
CA ILE A 364 3.12 -11.42 3.91
C ILE A 364 3.15 -10.61 2.62
N GLY A 365 2.73 -9.35 2.67
CA GLY A 365 2.85 -8.41 1.57
C GLY A 365 3.00 -6.99 2.09
N SER A 366 3.90 -6.23 1.48
CA SER A 366 4.13 -4.81 1.76
C SER A 366 4.85 -4.14 0.60
N ASN A 367 5.01 -2.82 0.68
CA ASN A 367 5.72 -2.05 -0.33
C ASN A 367 7.17 -2.53 -0.49
N SER A 368 7.85 -2.84 0.60
CA SER A 368 9.21 -3.39 0.61
C SER A 368 9.31 -4.70 -0.20
N ILE A 369 8.31 -5.58 -0.08
CA ILE A 369 8.23 -6.84 -0.84
C ILE A 369 8.00 -6.55 -2.34
N ALA A 370 7.12 -5.61 -2.67
CA ALA A 370 6.87 -5.16 -4.04
C ALA A 370 8.16 -4.61 -4.69
N LEU A 371 8.88 -3.72 -4.00
CA LEU A 371 10.13 -3.11 -4.49
C LEU A 371 11.24 -4.15 -4.68
N LYS A 372 11.35 -5.12 -3.78
CA LYS A 372 12.32 -6.24 -3.93
C LYS A 372 12.04 -7.04 -5.21
N CYS A 373 10.77 -7.29 -5.52
CA CYS A 373 10.37 -8.02 -6.72
C CYS A 373 10.56 -7.18 -8.00
N ALA A 374 10.19 -5.90 -7.97
CA ALA A 374 10.54 -4.95 -9.02
C ALA A 374 12.06 -4.91 -9.27
N GLY A 375 12.88 -4.90 -8.22
CA GLY A 375 14.34 -4.92 -8.34
C GLY A 375 14.87 -6.19 -9.03
N ARG A 376 14.30 -7.36 -8.74
CA ARG A 376 14.62 -8.60 -9.46
C ARG A 376 14.24 -8.48 -10.95
N ARG A 377 13.03 -8.00 -11.23
CA ARG A 377 12.56 -7.83 -12.61
C ARG A 377 13.40 -6.81 -13.39
N ALA A 378 13.78 -5.71 -12.75
CA ALA A 378 14.64 -4.70 -13.34
C ALA A 378 16.00 -5.30 -13.75
N ARG A 379 16.59 -6.16 -12.89
CA ARG A 379 17.82 -6.89 -13.22
C ARG A 379 17.65 -7.82 -14.41
N GLU A 380 16.57 -8.61 -14.45
CA GLU A 380 16.26 -9.50 -15.59
C GLU A 380 16.09 -8.72 -16.91
N LEU A 381 15.53 -7.52 -16.83
CA LEU A 381 15.38 -6.63 -17.97
C LEU A 381 16.68 -5.93 -18.34
N GLY A 382 17.77 -6.08 -17.58
CA GLY A 382 19.09 -5.51 -17.88
C GLY A 382 19.34 -4.12 -17.28
N PHE A 383 18.66 -3.77 -16.20
CA PHE A 383 18.94 -2.58 -15.40
C PHE A 383 19.78 -2.90 -14.17
N ARG A 384 20.48 -1.90 -13.63
CA ARG A 384 21.06 -1.95 -12.27
C ARG A 384 19.98 -1.47 -11.27
N PRO A 385 19.32 -2.36 -10.51
CA PRO A 385 18.31 -1.93 -9.55
C PRO A 385 18.96 -1.27 -8.32
N VAL A 386 18.39 -0.16 -7.87
CA VAL A 386 18.74 0.51 -6.62
C VAL A 386 17.44 0.82 -5.90
N VAL A 387 17.27 0.35 -4.66
CA VAL A 387 16.11 0.74 -3.85
C VAL A 387 16.50 1.98 -3.05
N LEU A 388 15.81 3.08 -3.30
CA LEU A 388 15.93 4.34 -2.57
C LEU A 388 15.33 4.18 -1.17
N ALA A 389 14.00 4.08 -1.10
CA ALA A 389 13.26 3.89 0.16
C ALA A 389 11.86 3.33 -0.11
N PRO A 390 11.27 2.55 0.81
CA PRO A 390 9.88 2.08 0.77
C PRO A 390 8.88 3.04 1.46
N GLY A 391 9.35 4.19 1.96
CA GLY A 391 8.57 5.12 2.79
C GLY A 391 8.52 6.56 2.30
N VAL A 392 8.63 6.78 0.99
CA VAL A 392 8.50 8.11 0.40
C VAL A 392 7.13 8.70 0.75
N CYS A 393 7.10 9.87 1.36
CA CYS A 393 5.88 10.52 1.81
C CYS A 393 5.96 12.04 1.65
N GLY A 394 4.94 12.75 2.11
CA GLY A 394 4.87 14.21 2.00
C GLY A 394 4.34 14.71 0.66
N ASP A 395 4.37 16.02 0.49
CA ASP A 395 3.76 16.70 -0.65
C ASP A 395 4.46 16.37 -1.97
N VAL A 396 3.68 16.09 -3.02
CA VAL A 396 4.17 15.74 -4.36
C VAL A 396 5.14 16.77 -4.96
N ARG A 397 5.09 18.05 -4.56
CA ARG A 397 6.06 19.09 -4.99
C ARG A 397 7.47 18.80 -4.46
N SER A 398 7.58 18.48 -3.17
CA SER A 398 8.86 18.13 -2.55
C SER A 398 9.37 16.79 -3.09
N VAL A 399 8.47 15.81 -3.24
CA VAL A 399 8.83 14.49 -3.80
C VAL A 399 9.32 14.62 -5.24
N SER A 400 8.62 15.41 -6.09
CA SER A 400 9.05 15.63 -7.48
C SER A 400 10.41 16.32 -7.56
N ARG A 401 10.64 17.29 -6.67
CA ARG A 401 11.91 18.01 -6.61
C ARG A 401 13.07 17.09 -6.26
N LEU A 402 12.89 16.16 -5.31
CA LEU A 402 13.90 15.15 -4.98
C LEU A 402 14.26 14.29 -6.20
N TYR A 403 13.28 13.76 -6.92
CA TYR A 403 13.55 12.98 -8.14
C TYR A 403 14.23 13.79 -9.23
N GLY A 404 13.83 15.06 -9.40
CA GLY A 404 14.49 16.00 -10.31
C GLY A 404 15.97 16.18 -10.01
N LEU A 405 16.30 16.42 -8.74
CA LEU A 405 17.67 16.58 -8.27
C LEU A 405 18.48 15.29 -8.45
N LEU A 406 17.91 14.13 -8.10
CA LEU A 406 18.55 12.83 -8.31
C LEU A 406 18.81 12.55 -9.80
N ALA A 407 17.87 12.89 -10.68
CA ALA A 407 18.04 12.76 -12.12
C ALA A 407 19.16 13.69 -12.65
N ARG A 408 19.20 14.95 -12.22
CA ARG A 408 20.24 15.92 -12.59
C ARG A 408 21.63 15.51 -12.06
N PHE A 409 21.68 15.06 -10.80
CA PHE A 409 22.89 14.51 -10.20
C PHE A 409 23.40 13.33 -11.00
N ALA A 410 22.51 12.40 -11.38
CA ALA A 410 22.88 11.21 -12.11
C ALA A 410 23.28 11.50 -13.55
N CYS A 411 22.58 12.41 -14.25
CA CYS A 411 22.83 12.71 -15.66
C CYS A 411 23.96 13.73 -15.91
N SER A 412 24.60 14.23 -14.85
CA SER A 412 25.76 15.11 -14.99
C SER A 412 26.92 14.35 -15.66
N PRO A 413 27.50 14.88 -16.75
CA PRO A 413 28.60 14.23 -17.47
C PRO A 413 29.91 14.23 -16.67
N GLU A 414 30.05 15.16 -15.74
CA GLU A 414 31.16 15.31 -14.80
C GLU A 414 30.63 15.21 -13.37
N GLU A 415 31.48 15.52 -12.38
CA GLU A 415 31.05 15.61 -10.99
C GLU A 415 29.95 16.68 -10.87
N PRO A 416 28.77 16.33 -10.32
CA PRO A 416 27.66 17.26 -10.20
C PRO A 416 28.02 18.40 -9.24
N PRO A 417 27.49 19.61 -9.46
CA PRO A 417 27.69 20.73 -8.53
C PRO A 417 27.34 20.34 -7.08
N PRO A 418 28.16 20.66 -6.07
CA PRO A 418 27.93 20.27 -4.68
C PRO A 418 26.57 20.72 -4.13
N GLU A 419 26.01 21.79 -4.68
CA GLU A 419 24.71 22.33 -4.32
C GLU A 419 23.57 21.33 -4.60
N ILE A 420 23.69 20.52 -5.66
CA ILE A 420 22.69 19.49 -5.97
C ILE A 420 22.69 18.42 -4.88
N ALA A 421 23.87 17.92 -4.50
CA ALA A 421 24.01 16.90 -3.46
C ALA A 421 23.53 17.43 -2.09
N ALA A 422 23.88 18.67 -1.76
CA ALA A 422 23.43 19.32 -0.52
C ALA A 422 21.90 19.44 -0.47
N GLU A 423 21.26 19.83 -1.57
CA GLU A 423 19.81 19.95 -1.64
C GLU A 423 19.10 18.59 -1.58
N VAL A 424 19.67 17.54 -2.21
CA VAL A 424 19.17 16.16 -2.07
C VAL A 424 19.16 15.74 -0.60
N LEU A 425 20.26 15.97 0.12
CA LEU A 425 20.39 15.61 1.53
C LEU A 425 19.49 16.43 2.45
N ARG A 426 19.21 17.69 2.09
CA ARG A 426 18.28 18.56 2.82
C ARG A 426 16.84 18.09 2.65
N LEU A 427 16.44 17.79 1.42
CA LEU A 427 15.06 17.50 1.05
C LEU A 427 14.63 16.06 1.38
N GLY A 428 15.54 15.09 1.30
CA GLY A 428 15.19 13.67 1.49
C GLY A 428 14.46 13.36 2.79
N PRO A 429 14.92 13.84 3.97
CA PRO A 429 14.21 13.62 5.23
C PRO A 429 12.81 14.24 5.27
N GLU A 430 12.56 15.34 4.55
CA GLU A 430 11.24 15.97 4.47
C GLU A 430 10.22 15.09 3.73
N VAL A 431 10.70 14.18 2.88
CA VAL A 431 9.89 13.26 2.06
C VAL A 431 10.06 11.80 2.45
N GLY A 432 10.50 11.53 3.69
CA GLY A 432 10.58 10.17 4.22
C GLY A 432 11.71 9.30 3.66
N VAL A 433 12.77 9.92 3.14
CA VAL A 433 13.99 9.22 2.70
C VAL A 433 15.15 9.55 3.63
N GLU A 434 15.67 8.53 4.30
CA GLU A 434 16.77 8.68 5.26
C GLU A 434 18.07 9.15 4.58
N SER A 435 18.85 9.98 5.28
CA SER A 435 20.11 10.52 4.75
C SER A 435 21.10 9.43 4.33
N TRP A 436 21.11 8.29 5.05
CA TRP A 436 21.92 7.13 4.67
C TRP A 436 21.50 6.52 3.33
N ASP A 437 20.19 6.41 3.06
CA ASP A 437 19.67 5.88 1.80
C ASP A 437 20.01 6.80 0.63
N LEU A 438 19.99 8.12 0.84
CA LEU A 438 20.41 9.12 -0.13
C LEU A 438 21.91 9.01 -0.44
N CYS A 439 22.77 8.99 0.58
CA CYS A 439 24.21 8.85 0.42
C CYS A 439 24.56 7.56 -0.32
N ARG A 440 23.95 6.42 0.07
CA ARG A 440 24.12 5.14 -0.63
C ARG A 440 23.71 5.24 -2.09
N THR A 441 22.57 5.87 -2.37
CA THR A 441 22.05 6.02 -3.73
C THR A 441 22.97 6.90 -4.58
N MET A 442 23.36 8.08 -4.09
CA MET A 442 24.26 8.99 -4.79
C MET A 442 25.60 8.33 -5.07
N LYS A 443 26.13 7.55 -4.12
CA LYS A 443 27.37 6.78 -4.33
C LYS A 443 27.23 5.76 -5.47
N VAL A 444 26.12 5.03 -5.53
CA VAL A 444 25.85 4.10 -6.64
C VAL A 444 25.71 4.82 -7.98
N LEU A 445 25.12 6.01 -7.99
CA LEU A 445 24.99 6.83 -9.19
C LEU A 445 26.36 7.37 -9.67
N GLU A 446 27.22 7.80 -8.74
CA GLU A 446 28.61 8.17 -8.99
C GLU A 446 29.41 7.02 -9.61
N ASP A 447 29.38 5.84 -8.97
CA ASP A 447 30.11 4.67 -9.44
C ASP A 447 29.59 4.21 -10.82
N GLY A 448 28.29 4.37 -11.07
CA GLY A 448 27.68 4.12 -12.38
C GLY A 448 28.29 4.96 -13.52
N ARG A 449 28.78 6.17 -13.23
CA ARG A 449 29.42 7.04 -14.24
C ARG A 449 30.79 6.53 -14.66
N THR A 450 31.53 5.95 -13.72
CA THR A 450 32.92 5.51 -13.93
C THR A 450 32.97 4.09 -14.49
N GLU A 451 32.07 3.22 -14.05
CA GLU A 451 32.07 1.80 -14.39
C GLU A 451 31.33 1.48 -15.71
N GLY A 452 30.51 2.40 -16.23
CA GLY A 452 29.81 2.23 -17.52
C GLY A 452 28.75 1.14 -17.50
N TRP A 453 28.08 0.93 -16.36
CA TRP A 453 26.98 -0.02 -16.27
C TRP A 453 25.83 0.39 -17.19
N GLY A 454 24.98 -0.59 -17.54
CA GLY A 454 23.69 -0.31 -18.18
C GLY A 454 22.81 0.61 -17.33
N ALA A 455 21.68 1.05 -17.88
CA ALA A 455 20.76 1.98 -17.21
C ALA A 455 20.45 1.57 -15.75
N THR A 456 20.50 2.53 -14.84
CA THR A 456 20.13 2.36 -13.42
C THR A 456 18.63 2.48 -13.27
N CYS A 457 18.01 1.58 -12.52
CA CYS A 457 16.60 1.62 -12.16
C CYS A 457 16.51 1.94 -10.68
N LEU A 458 16.28 3.22 -10.35
CA LEU A 458 16.03 3.66 -8.99
C LEU A 458 14.57 3.39 -8.66
N LEU A 459 14.33 2.58 -7.63
CA LEU A 459 13.02 2.16 -7.16
C LEU A 459 12.75 2.79 -5.80
N ALA A 460 11.56 3.32 -5.62
CA ALA A 460 11.08 3.74 -4.33
C ALA A 460 9.60 3.42 -4.21
N GLY A 461 9.06 3.52 -3.01
CA GLY A 461 7.63 3.44 -2.80
C GLY A 461 7.26 4.16 -1.52
N GLY A 462 5.97 4.20 -1.25
CA GLY A 462 5.40 4.97 -0.15
C GLY A 462 4.06 5.58 -0.57
N GLU A 463 3.68 6.69 0.06
CA GLU A 463 2.36 7.29 -0.13
C GLU A 463 2.45 8.82 -0.06
N PRO A 464 2.86 9.50 -1.15
CA PRO A 464 2.84 10.95 -1.23
C PRO A 464 1.44 11.54 -1.07
N THR A 465 1.36 12.84 -0.80
CA THR A 465 0.09 13.57 -0.70
C THR A 465 0.04 14.70 -1.72
N VAL A 466 -1.17 15.04 -2.14
CA VAL A 466 -1.43 16.17 -3.01
C VAL A 466 -2.34 17.15 -2.30
N GLU A 467 -1.97 18.44 -2.35
CA GLU A 467 -2.84 19.51 -1.88
C GLU A 467 -3.91 19.79 -2.95
N LEU A 468 -5.18 19.64 -2.57
CA LEU A 468 -6.31 19.91 -3.45
C LEU A 468 -6.68 21.39 -3.42
N THR A 469 -6.42 22.08 -4.52
CA THR A 469 -6.74 23.51 -4.75
C THR A 469 -7.73 23.73 -5.88
N GLY A 470 -7.86 22.76 -6.81
CA GLY A 470 -8.74 22.83 -7.97
C GLY A 470 -9.90 21.84 -7.95
N MET A 471 -10.63 21.77 -9.07
CA MET A 471 -11.77 20.85 -9.29
C MET A 471 -11.49 19.81 -10.38
N GLY A 472 -10.23 19.70 -10.79
CA GLY A 472 -9.77 18.74 -11.78
C GLY A 472 -9.90 17.29 -11.32
N ARG A 473 -9.65 16.39 -12.28
CA ARG A 473 -9.59 14.95 -12.03
C ARG A 473 -8.13 14.50 -12.10
N GLY A 474 -7.70 13.70 -11.15
CA GLY A 474 -6.32 13.22 -11.06
C GLY A 474 -6.03 12.55 -9.73
N GLY A 475 -4.79 12.15 -9.54
CA GLY A 475 -4.30 11.61 -8.27
C GLY A 475 -2.83 11.94 -8.05
N ARG A 476 -2.32 11.51 -6.89
CA ARG A 476 -0.95 11.81 -6.44
C ARG A 476 0.10 11.23 -7.37
N ASN A 477 -0.12 10.04 -7.93
CA ASN A 477 0.85 9.39 -8.81
C ASN A 477 0.92 10.08 -10.17
N GLN A 478 -0.22 10.46 -10.72
CA GLN A 478 -0.32 11.25 -11.97
C GLN A 478 0.26 12.64 -11.78
N GLU A 479 -0.09 13.34 -10.71
CA GLU A 479 0.47 14.67 -10.43
C GLU A 479 1.99 14.61 -10.19
N LEU A 480 2.47 13.60 -9.45
CA LEU A 480 3.90 13.38 -9.26
C LEU A 480 4.61 13.13 -10.60
N ALA A 481 4.06 12.30 -11.49
CA ALA A 481 4.64 12.08 -12.81
C ALA A 481 4.66 13.36 -13.67
N LEU A 482 3.62 14.19 -13.60
CA LEU A 482 3.57 15.46 -14.32
C LEU A 482 4.66 16.44 -13.82
N ARG A 483 4.78 16.59 -12.49
CA ARG A 483 5.79 17.46 -11.86
C ARG A 483 7.21 16.96 -12.08
N VAL A 484 7.46 15.65 -11.98
CA VAL A 484 8.78 15.09 -12.31
C VAL A 484 9.11 15.35 -13.78
N GLY A 485 8.15 15.25 -14.70
CA GLY A 485 8.37 15.63 -16.10
C GLY A 485 8.89 17.06 -16.27
N GLN A 486 8.35 18.03 -15.50
CA GLN A 486 8.87 19.40 -15.48
C GLN A 486 10.30 19.47 -14.95
N GLU A 487 10.61 18.73 -13.89
CA GLU A 487 11.95 18.68 -13.29
C GLU A 487 12.99 18.03 -14.22
N LEU A 488 12.57 17.09 -15.09
CA LEU A 488 13.43 16.43 -16.08
C LEU A 488 13.70 17.29 -17.32
N ARG A 489 12.99 18.40 -17.50
CA ARG A 489 13.15 19.30 -18.66
C ARG A 489 14.62 19.72 -18.83
N GLY A 490 15.08 19.65 -20.08
CA GLY A 490 16.45 19.99 -20.47
C GLY A 490 17.47 18.87 -20.27
N LEU A 491 17.07 17.72 -19.74
CA LEU A 491 17.84 16.48 -19.85
C LEU A 491 17.61 15.85 -21.23
N GLU A 492 18.52 14.98 -21.68
CA GLU A 492 18.36 14.30 -22.97
C GLU A 492 17.09 13.42 -22.99
N LEU A 493 16.58 13.07 -24.17
CA LEU A 493 15.43 12.15 -24.35
C LEU A 493 15.87 10.67 -24.40
N PRO A 494 14.98 9.71 -24.11
CA PRO A 494 15.28 8.28 -24.26
C PRO A 494 15.84 7.94 -25.66
N PRO A 495 16.82 7.02 -25.78
CA PRO A 495 17.37 6.17 -24.72
C PRO A 495 18.49 6.85 -23.90
N LYS A 496 18.81 8.11 -24.17
CA LYS A 496 19.86 8.87 -23.48
C LYS A 496 19.33 9.76 -22.36
N GLY A 497 18.02 9.69 -22.10
CA GLY A 497 17.28 10.47 -21.13
C GLY A 497 16.67 9.66 -20.00
N PRO A 498 16.38 10.30 -18.85
CA PRO A 498 15.65 9.64 -17.78
C PRO A 498 14.18 9.43 -18.12
N VAL A 499 13.61 8.36 -17.56
CA VAL A 499 12.17 8.06 -17.59
C VAL A 499 11.71 7.89 -16.16
N PHE A 500 10.55 8.46 -15.83
CA PHE A 500 9.95 8.31 -14.52
C PHE A 500 8.56 7.69 -14.63
N LEU A 501 8.26 6.71 -13.78
CA LEU A 501 6.95 6.08 -13.66
C LEU A 501 6.52 6.15 -12.20
N SER A 502 5.27 6.51 -11.97
CA SER A 502 4.62 6.46 -10.66
C SER A 502 3.29 5.74 -10.78
N GLY A 503 2.97 4.85 -9.83
CA GLY A 503 1.72 4.13 -9.84
C GLY A 503 1.29 3.53 -8.50
N GLY A 504 -0.01 3.63 -8.20
CA GLY A 504 -0.68 2.96 -7.10
C GLY A 504 -0.82 1.46 -7.35
N THR A 505 -0.45 0.64 -6.37
CA THR A 505 -0.50 -0.83 -6.50
C THR A 505 -1.92 -1.39 -6.51
N ASP A 506 -2.92 -0.61 -6.11
CA ASP A 506 -4.35 -0.92 -6.19
C ASP A 506 -4.95 -0.76 -7.61
N GLY A 507 -4.15 -0.23 -8.53
CA GLY A 507 -4.54 -0.03 -9.92
C GLY A 507 -5.29 1.26 -10.18
N GLN A 508 -5.44 2.14 -9.17
CA GLN A 508 -6.15 3.41 -9.26
C GLN A 508 -5.33 4.53 -8.61
N ASP A 509 -5.57 5.76 -9.04
CA ASP A 509 -4.92 6.95 -8.51
C ASP A 509 -5.92 8.10 -8.53
N GLY A 510 -6.33 8.52 -7.33
CA GLY A 510 -7.49 9.39 -7.16
C GLY A 510 -8.77 8.76 -7.71
N PRO A 511 -9.79 9.57 -8.09
CA PRO A 511 -11.03 9.08 -8.67
C PRO A 511 -10.87 8.75 -10.17
N THR A 512 -9.86 7.95 -10.52
CA THR A 512 -9.50 7.63 -11.91
C THR A 512 -9.29 6.14 -12.13
N GLU A 513 -9.43 5.70 -13.37
CA GLU A 513 -9.15 4.31 -13.76
C GLU A 513 -7.65 4.04 -14.00
N ALA A 514 -6.82 5.08 -13.96
CA ALA A 514 -5.38 4.94 -14.07
C ALA A 514 -4.77 4.74 -12.69
N ALA A 515 -3.78 3.86 -12.59
CA ALA A 515 -2.93 3.71 -11.41
C ALA A 515 -1.94 4.87 -11.26
N GLY A 516 -1.71 5.64 -12.32
CA GLY A 516 -0.62 6.61 -12.37
C GLY A 516 -0.25 6.97 -13.80
N ALA A 517 0.99 7.42 -14.00
CA ALA A 517 1.49 7.80 -15.31
C ALA A 517 3.01 7.60 -15.45
N ILE A 518 3.46 7.61 -16.70
CA ILE A 518 4.87 7.62 -17.08
C ILE A 518 5.24 8.94 -17.76
N THR A 519 6.45 9.42 -17.51
CA THR A 519 6.99 10.67 -18.04
C THR A 519 8.46 10.53 -18.44
N ASP A 520 8.95 11.52 -19.17
CA ASP A 520 10.34 11.67 -19.58
C ASP A 520 10.68 13.16 -19.76
N ALA A 521 11.93 13.45 -20.13
CA ALA A 521 12.41 14.82 -20.31
C ALA A 521 11.74 15.60 -21.45
N GLY A 522 10.93 14.95 -22.30
CA GLY A 522 10.24 15.56 -23.44
C GLY A 522 8.77 15.89 -23.18
N LEU A 523 8.28 15.62 -21.98
CA LEU A 523 6.88 15.82 -21.60
C LEU A 523 6.41 17.25 -21.91
N CYS A 524 7.20 18.26 -21.52
CA CYS A 524 6.82 19.66 -21.64
C CYS A 524 6.76 20.11 -23.11
N GLU A 525 7.75 19.73 -23.92
CA GLU A 525 7.78 20.03 -25.36
C GLU A 525 6.62 19.35 -26.10
N GLU A 526 6.32 18.10 -25.73
CA GLU A 526 5.20 17.35 -26.29
C GLU A 526 3.84 17.99 -25.92
N ALA A 527 3.67 18.36 -24.65
CA ALA A 527 2.47 19.04 -24.17
C ALA A 527 2.24 20.37 -24.88
N TYR A 528 3.31 21.18 -25.02
CA TYR A 528 3.27 22.45 -25.74
C TYR A 528 2.85 22.25 -27.20
N ALA A 529 3.41 21.25 -27.89
CA ALA A 529 3.06 20.93 -29.27
C ALA A 529 1.59 20.49 -29.44
N GLN A 530 0.96 19.97 -28.39
CA GLN A 530 -0.46 19.57 -28.35
C GLN A 530 -1.38 20.65 -27.75
N GLY A 531 -0.86 21.84 -27.44
CA GLY A 531 -1.63 22.94 -26.86
C GLY A 531 -2.08 22.70 -25.41
N LEU A 532 -1.35 21.86 -24.66
CA LEU A 532 -1.62 21.56 -23.26
C LEU A 532 -0.69 22.39 -22.37
N ASP A 533 -1.28 23.22 -21.50
CA ASP A 533 -0.54 24.03 -20.54
C ASP A 533 -0.37 23.30 -19.20
N VAL A 534 0.83 22.78 -18.95
CA VAL A 534 1.14 21.96 -17.77
C VAL A 534 0.77 22.65 -16.45
N ASP A 535 1.08 23.95 -16.32
CA ASP A 535 0.87 24.69 -15.07
C ASP A 535 -0.63 24.92 -14.78
N SER A 536 -1.46 25.16 -15.82
CA SER A 536 -2.92 25.21 -15.67
C SER A 536 -3.50 23.88 -15.22
N PHE A 537 -3.01 22.74 -15.72
CA PHE A 537 -3.50 21.43 -15.27
C PHE A 537 -3.08 21.12 -13.83
N LEU A 538 -1.84 21.45 -13.44
CA LEU A 538 -1.35 21.27 -12.07
C LEU A 538 -2.10 22.13 -11.06
N SER A 539 -2.29 23.42 -11.35
CA SER A 539 -3.02 24.35 -10.46
C SER A 539 -4.49 23.97 -10.27
N ASN A 540 -5.09 23.27 -11.25
CA ASN A 540 -6.45 22.75 -11.15
C ASN A 540 -6.53 21.30 -10.62
N ASN A 541 -5.42 20.66 -10.24
CA ASN A 541 -5.35 19.23 -9.89
C ASN A 541 -5.98 18.31 -10.97
N ASP A 542 -5.74 18.61 -12.25
CA ASP A 542 -6.39 17.95 -13.39
C ASP A 542 -5.41 17.05 -14.19
N SER A 543 -4.52 16.34 -13.48
CA SER A 543 -3.45 15.54 -14.08
C SER A 543 -3.96 14.38 -14.94
N TYR A 544 -5.12 13.81 -14.63
CA TYR A 544 -5.71 12.75 -15.45
C TYR A 544 -6.13 13.28 -16.81
N THR A 545 -6.88 14.39 -16.85
CA THR A 545 -7.31 14.99 -18.11
C THR A 545 -6.12 15.40 -18.98
N PHE A 546 -5.05 15.91 -18.35
CA PHE A 546 -3.79 16.19 -19.03
C PHE A 546 -3.24 14.94 -19.73
N PHE A 547 -3.04 13.84 -19.00
CA PHE A 547 -2.47 12.61 -19.56
C PHE A 547 -3.41 11.88 -20.52
N SER A 548 -4.74 11.96 -20.34
CA SER A 548 -5.72 11.44 -21.29
C SER A 548 -5.62 12.13 -22.66
N ARG A 549 -5.33 13.44 -22.67
CA ARG A 549 -5.14 14.20 -23.91
C ARG A 549 -3.75 13.97 -24.50
N LEU A 550 -2.72 14.04 -23.66
CA LEU A 550 -1.33 13.91 -24.09
C LEU A 550 -1.06 12.53 -24.69
N SER A 551 -0.60 12.49 -25.95
CA SER A 551 -0.35 11.24 -26.68
C SER A 551 -1.56 10.28 -26.65
N ALA A 552 -2.78 10.83 -26.64
CA ALA A 552 -4.03 10.07 -26.58
C ALA A 552 -4.06 9.03 -25.44
N GLY A 553 -3.57 9.39 -24.25
CA GLY A 553 -3.63 8.53 -23.07
C GLY A 553 -2.51 7.50 -22.98
N GLN A 554 -1.58 7.42 -23.93
CA GLN A 554 -0.52 6.42 -23.93
C GLN A 554 0.41 6.52 -22.71
N ARG A 555 0.53 7.71 -22.10
CA ARG A 555 1.33 7.94 -20.89
C ARG A 555 0.61 7.52 -19.59
N LEU A 556 -0.68 7.19 -19.62
CA LEU A 556 -1.39 6.64 -18.46
C LEU A 556 -0.94 5.20 -18.16
N LEU A 557 -0.95 4.86 -16.88
CA LEU A 557 -0.73 3.51 -16.40
C LEU A 557 -2.08 2.89 -16.03
N VAL A 558 -2.60 1.98 -16.86
CA VAL A 558 -3.95 1.40 -16.69
C VAL A 558 -3.86 -0.12 -16.55
N PRO A 559 -3.40 -0.65 -15.40
CA PRO A 559 -3.29 -2.09 -15.18
C PRO A 559 -4.65 -2.77 -14.93
N GLY A 560 -5.72 -1.99 -14.74
CA GLY A 560 -7.02 -2.47 -14.28
C GLY A 560 -7.02 -2.81 -12.79
N LEU A 561 -8.10 -3.45 -12.32
CA LEU A 561 -8.25 -3.82 -10.92
C LEU A 561 -7.20 -4.88 -10.51
N THR A 562 -6.31 -4.51 -9.59
CA THR A 562 -5.20 -5.39 -9.15
C THR A 562 -5.58 -6.27 -7.95
N CYS A 563 -6.61 -5.89 -7.19
CA CYS A 563 -7.09 -6.57 -5.98
C CYS A 563 -6.03 -6.68 -4.86
N THR A 564 -5.14 -5.70 -4.77
CA THR A 564 -4.15 -5.53 -3.69
C THR A 564 -3.97 -4.04 -3.38
N ASN A 565 -3.32 -3.70 -2.27
CA ASN A 565 -2.86 -2.35 -2.01
C ASN A 565 -1.70 -2.40 -1.02
N VAL A 566 -0.53 -1.96 -1.45
CA VAL A 566 0.67 -1.76 -0.64
C VAL A 566 1.28 -0.38 -0.94
N MET A 567 0.41 0.62 -1.13
CA MET A 567 0.73 2.01 -1.48
C MET A 567 1.28 2.15 -2.92
N ASP A 568 2.16 3.13 -3.16
CA ASP A 568 2.65 3.50 -4.48
C ASP A 568 4.05 2.92 -4.77
N VAL A 569 4.34 2.72 -6.06
CA VAL A 569 5.66 2.34 -6.58
C VAL A 569 6.12 3.43 -7.55
N HIS A 570 7.29 3.98 -7.26
CA HIS A 570 7.98 4.97 -8.06
C HIS A 570 9.22 4.35 -8.71
N MET A 571 9.53 4.80 -9.92
CA MET A 571 10.67 4.31 -10.67
C MET A 571 11.28 5.43 -11.49
N LEU A 572 12.57 5.70 -11.26
CA LEU A 572 13.38 6.58 -12.09
C LEU A 572 14.42 5.73 -12.82
N LEU A 573 14.22 5.55 -14.13
CA LEU A 573 15.19 4.94 -15.01
C LEU A 573 16.19 6.00 -15.46
N ILE A 574 17.46 5.79 -15.15
CA ILE A 574 18.56 6.67 -15.50
C ILE A 574 19.38 5.96 -16.59
N PRO A 575 19.56 6.58 -17.76
CA PRO A 575 20.29 5.99 -18.87
C PRO A 575 21.78 5.81 -18.53
N PRO A 576 22.50 4.91 -19.22
CA PRO A 576 23.96 4.82 -19.05
C PRO A 576 24.61 6.12 -19.53
N ILE A 577 25.54 6.66 -18.75
CA ILE A 577 26.34 7.81 -19.18
C ILE A 577 27.46 7.30 -20.10
N PRO A 578 27.66 7.89 -21.29
CA PRO A 578 28.78 7.52 -22.14
C PRO A 578 30.10 7.75 -21.42
N ILE A 579 30.90 6.69 -21.21
CA ILE A 579 32.28 6.84 -20.74
C ILE A 579 33.05 7.56 -21.86
N LYS A 580 33.53 8.77 -21.60
CA LYS A 580 34.59 9.37 -22.43
C LYS A 580 35.88 8.62 -22.13
N ILE A 581 36.20 7.62 -22.95
CA ILE A 581 37.54 7.03 -22.97
C ILE A 581 38.46 8.15 -23.48
N ARG A 582 39.24 8.74 -22.58
CA ARG A 582 40.26 9.74 -22.93
C ARG A 582 41.49 9.07 -23.55
#